data_AF-N4UDX4-F1
#
_entry.id   AF-N4UDX4-F1
#
_cell.length_a   1.000
_cell.length_b   1.000
_cell.length_c   1.000
_cell.angle_alpha   90.00
_cell.angle_beta   90.00
_cell.angle_gamma   90.00
#
_symmetry.space_group_name_H-M   'P 1'
#
loop_
_entity.id
_entity.type
_entity.pdbx_description
1 polymer ?
#
loop_
_entity_poly.entity_id
_entity_poly.type
_entity_poly.pdbx_seq_one_letter_code
_entity_poly.pdbx_strand_id
1 'polypeptide(L)'
;EIEHLIRWSITHISNTEIFLAFYTAFKVTFTEINIRGGSRGAGHAPCNPENVVLNLDVHLRTPTPPSEATQPSTPWASKTPKIVLET
;
A
#
# COMPACT_ATOMS: atom_id res chain seq x y z
N GLU A 1 -16.88 -7.62 18.32
CA GLU A 1 -17.43 -6.24 18.39
C GLU A 1 -18.28 -5.90 17.17
N ILE A 2 -17.73 -5.84 15.96
CA ILE A 2 -18.51 -5.61 14.71
C ILE A 2 -19.60 -6.68 14.49
N GLU A 3 -19.33 -7.94 14.84
CA GLU A 3 -20.33 -9.02 14.75
C GLU A 3 -21.60 -8.76 15.60
N HIS A 4 -21.46 -8.07 16.74
CA HIS A 4 -22.61 -7.72 17.58
C HIS A 4 -23.46 -6.63 16.93
N LEU A 5 -22.84 -5.64 16.27
CA LEU A 5 -23.54 -4.61 15.52
C LEU A 5 -24.37 -5.22 14.37
N ILE A 6 -23.79 -6.17 13.65
CA ILE A 6 -24.48 -6.92 12.58
C ILE A 6 -25.66 -7.72 13.17
N ARG A 7 -25.44 -8.44 14.28
CA ARG A 7 -26.51 -9.19 14.98
C ARG A 7 -27.65 -8.30 15.45
N TRP A 8 -27.39 -7.04 15.78
CA TRP A 8 -28.39 -6.06 16.19
C TRP A 8 -28.96 -5.24 15.03
N SER A 9 -28.64 -5.58 13.79
CA SER A 9 -29.09 -4.86 12.60
C SER A 9 -28.68 -3.39 12.58
N ILE A 10 -27.58 -3.04 13.25
CA ILE A 10 -26.99 -1.70 13.19
C ILE A 10 -26.11 -1.63 11.94
N THR A 11 -26.55 -0.85 10.95
CA THR A 11 -25.88 -0.70 9.65
C THR A 11 -25.00 0.54 9.54
N HIS A 12 -24.96 1.37 10.59
CA HIS A 12 -24.13 2.57 10.67
C HIS A 12 -23.10 2.44 11.78
N ILE A 13 -21.88 2.88 11.50
CA ILE A 13 -20.77 2.93 12.45
C ILE A 13 -19.96 4.21 12.17
N SER A 14 -19.55 4.93 13.21
CA SER A 14 -18.75 6.14 13.05
C SER A 14 -17.33 5.80 12.61
N ASN A 15 -16.65 6.76 11.97
CA ASN A 15 -15.24 6.59 11.58
C ASN A 15 -14.37 6.19 12.79
N THR A 16 -14.57 6.83 13.94
CA THR A 16 -13.81 6.54 15.16
C THR A 16 -14.02 5.11 15.67
N GLU A 17 -15.25 4.60 15.62
CA GLU A 17 -15.57 3.23 16.04
C GLU A 17 -14.98 2.21 15.07
N ILE A 18 -15.02 2.48 13.75
CA ILE A 18 -14.34 1.64 12.75
C ILE A 18 -12.85 1.57 13.05
N PHE A 19 -12.19 2.71 13.28
CA PHE A 19 -10.75 2.74 13.54
C PHE A 19 -10.38 1.97 14.81
N LEU A 20 -11.17 2.09 15.88
CA LEU A 20 -10.94 1.35 17.12
C LEU A 20 -11.11 -0.16 16.94
N ALA A 21 -12.19 -0.57 16.26
CA ALA A 21 -12.45 -1.98 15.97
C ALA A 21 -11.38 -2.56 15.05
N PHE A 22 -10.99 -1.84 14.01
CA PHE A 22 -9.88 -2.20 13.12
C PHE A 22 -8.57 -2.33 13.88
N TYR A 23 -8.22 -1.35 14.71
CA TYR A 23 -6.96 -1.39 15.45
C TYR A 23 -6.88 -2.57 16.42
N THR A 24 -8.01 -2.93 17.03
CA THR A 24 -8.11 -4.11 17.90
C THR A 24 -7.93 -5.39 17.09
N ALA A 25 -8.64 -5.53 15.96
CA ALA A 25 -8.50 -6.65 15.04
C ALA A 25 -7.06 -6.77 14.50
N PHE A 26 -6.48 -5.65 14.07
CA PHE A 26 -5.12 -5.55 13.55
C PHE A 26 -4.11 -6.11 14.56
N LYS A 27 -4.17 -5.69 15.82
CA LYS A 27 -3.26 -6.20 16.86
C LYS A 27 -3.38 -7.70 17.07
N VAL A 28 -4.59 -8.26 17.06
CA VAL A 28 -4.78 -9.72 17.26
C VAL A 28 -4.43 -10.54 16.02
N THR A 29 -4.34 -9.92 14.83
CA THR A 29 -4.00 -10.63 13.60
C THR A 29 -2.53 -10.99 13.46
N PHE A 30 -1.61 -10.31 14.18
CA PHE A 30 -0.17 -10.61 14.17
C PHE A 30 0.20 -11.83 15.01
N THR A 31 -0.33 -12.99 14.64
CA THR A 31 0.10 -14.28 15.17
C THR A 31 1.16 -14.89 14.25
N GLU A 32 2.03 -15.73 14.80
CA GLU A 32 3.03 -16.46 14.00
C GLU A 32 2.38 -17.25 12.84
N ILE A 33 1.24 -17.88 13.12
CA ILE A 33 0.48 -18.68 12.13
C ILE A 33 0.01 -17.79 10.97
N ASN A 34 -0.58 -16.63 11.27
CA ASN A 34 -1.08 -15.71 10.25
C ASN A 34 0.05 -15.11 9.43
N ILE A 35 1.16 -14.75 10.08
CA ILE A 35 2.36 -14.21 9.41
C ILE A 35 2.93 -15.25 8.45
N ARG A 36 3.16 -16.48 8.93
CA ARG A 36 3.72 -17.57 8.11
C ARG A 36 2.77 -17.99 6.98
N GLY A 37 1.46 -17.99 7.23
CA GLY A 37 0.43 -18.24 6.24
C GLY A 37 0.39 -17.17 5.14
N GLY A 38 0.44 -15.89 5.54
CA GLY A 38 0.49 -14.75 4.62
C GLY A 38 1.75 -14.77 3.76
N SER A 39 2.92 -14.99 4.35
CA SER A 39 4.18 -15.10 3.61
C SER A 39 4.17 -16.28 2.63
N ARG A 40 3.60 -17.42 3.01
CA ARG A 40 3.42 -18.56 2.09
C ARG A 40 2.48 -18.20 0.93
N GLY A 41 1.36 -17.53 1.20
CA GLY A 41 0.44 -17.07 0.16
C GLY A 41 1.06 -16.09 -0.84
N ALA A 42 2.01 -15.28 -0.37
CA ALA A 42 2.79 -14.36 -1.19
C ALA A 42 3.99 -15.01 -1.91
N GLY A 43 4.24 -16.32 -1.72
CA GLY A 43 5.38 -17.02 -2.31
C GLY A 43 6.71 -16.85 -1.57
N HIS A 44 6.73 -16.14 -0.43
CA HIS A 44 7.89 -16.02 0.45
C HIS A 44 7.92 -17.19 1.45
N ALA A 45 8.25 -18.39 0.97
CA ALA A 45 8.43 -19.59 1.79
C ALA A 45 9.86 -20.17 1.66
N PRO A 46 10.53 -20.57 2.76
CA PRO A 46 10.10 -20.46 4.16
C PRO A 46 10.05 -19.00 4.63
N CYS A 47 9.09 -18.69 5.50
CA CYS A 47 9.00 -17.39 6.16
C CYS A 47 10.18 -17.24 7.14
N ASN A 48 11.34 -16.84 6.63
CA ASN A 48 12.47 -16.41 7.45
C ASN A 48 12.34 -14.89 7.65
N PRO A 49 12.04 -14.41 8.88
CA PRO A 49 11.89 -12.98 9.15
C PRO A 49 13.16 -12.18 8.84
N GLU A 50 14.35 -12.74 9.06
CA GLU A 50 15.61 -12.08 8.72
C GLU A 50 15.74 -11.88 7.22
N ASN A 51 15.33 -12.88 6.44
CA ASN A 51 15.38 -12.81 4.98
C ASN A 51 14.34 -11.83 4.43
N VAL A 52 13.16 -11.72 5.05
CA VAL A 52 12.16 -10.70 4.69
C VAL A 52 12.72 -9.30 4.93
N VAL A 53 13.35 -9.06 6.08
CA VAL A 53 13.97 -7.77 6.41
C VAL A 53 15.10 -7.44 5.43
N LEU A 54 15.96 -8.42 5.08
CA LEU A 54 17.02 -8.24 4.09
C LEU A 54 16.49 -7.94 2.68
N ASN A 55 15.36 -8.53 2.29
CA ASN A 55 14.73 -8.22 1.00
C ASN A 55 14.03 -6.84 0.98
N LEU A 56 13.71 -6.28 2.14
CA LEU A 56 13.15 -4.93 2.25
C LEU A 56 14.25 -3.85 2.25
N ASP A 57 15.51 -4.22 2.54
CA ASP A 57 16.67 -3.32 2.46
C ASP A 57 17.17 -3.16 1.01
N VAL A 58 16.27 -2.71 0.14
CA VAL A 58 16.59 -2.50 -1.28
C VAL A 58 17.33 -1.18 -1.43
N HIS A 59 18.64 -1.25 -1.67
CA HIS A 59 19.41 -0.12 -2.17
C HIS A 59 19.04 0.15 -3.65
N LEU A 60 18.07 1.03 -3.86
CA LEU A 60 17.71 1.50 -5.19
C LEU A 60 18.87 2.29 -5.80
N ARG A 61 19.52 1.71 -6.81
CA ARG A 61 20.52 2.40 -7.62
C ARG A 61 19.93 2.73 -8.98
N THR A 62 19.84 4.02 -9.30
CA THR A 62 19.55 4.45 -10.66
C THR A 62 20.77 4.14 -11.53
N PRO A 63 20.62 3.41 -12.64
CA PRO A 63 21.69 3.31 -13.64
C PRO A 63 22.13 4.72 -14.04
N THR A 64 23.43 4.92 -14.27
CA THR A 64 23.91 6.19 -14.83
C THR A 64 23.17 6.43 -16.15
N PRO A 65 22.49 7.58 -16.32
CA PRO A 65 21.77 7.87 -17.54
C PRO A 65 22.75 7.85 -18.74
N PRO A 66 22.30 7.40 -19.92
CA PRO A 66 23.08 7.56 -21.14
C PRO A 66 23.45 9.03 -21.33
N SER A 67 24.66 9.30 -21.87
CA SER A 67 25.08 10.67 -22.18
C SER A 67 24.02 11.35 -23.03
N GLU A 68 23.44 12.45 -22.51
CA GLU A 68 22.48 13.25 -23.26
C GLU A 68 23.15 13.75 -24.54
N ALA A 69 22.48 13.55 -25.68
CA ALA A 69 22.78 14.34 -26.87
C ALA A 69 22.37 15.77 -26.55
N THR A 70 23.35 16.64 -26.35
CA THR A 70 23.19 18.06 -26.05
C THR A 70 22.29 18.73 -27.07
N GLN A 71 20.97 18.83 -26.82
CA GLN A 71 20.07 19.91 -27.23
C GLN A 71 18.62 19.58 -26.82
N PRO A 72 18.02 20.29 -25.86
CA PRO A 72 16.58 20.49 -25.83
C PRO A 72 16.23 21.53 -26.90
N SER A 73 15.61 21.12 -28.01
CA SER A 73 15.13 22.07 -29.04
C SER A 73 13.96 22.94 -28.55
N THR A 74 13.47 22.74 -27.32
CA THR A 74 12.37 23.54 -26.78
C THR A 74 12.36 23.50 -25.24
N PRO A 75 12.29 24.65 -24.54
CA PRO A 75 12.05 24.68 -23.10
C PRO A 75 10.69 24.07 -22.76
N TRP A 76 10.64 23.21 -21.74
CA TRP A 76 9.37 22.70 -21.22
C TRP A 76 8.51 23.85 -20.66
N ALA A 77 7.20 23.84 -20.96
CA ALA A 77 6.22 24.77 -20.40
C ALA A 77 4.98 24.01 -19.93
N SER A 78 4.54 24.24 -18.70
CA SER A 78 3.28 23.68 -18.17
C SER A 78 2.08 24.26 -18.92
N LYS A 79 1.15 23.42 -19.36
CA LYS A 79 -0.10 23.85 -20.00
C LYS A 79 -1.30 23.33 -19.21
N THR A 80 -2.20 24.23 -18.80
CA THR A 80 -3.45 23.87 -18.12
C THR A 80 -4.41 23.19 -19.11
N PRO A 81 -4.96 22.01 -18.79
CA PRO A 81 -6.03 21.40 -19.56
C PRO A 81 -7.22 22.36 -19.64
N LYS A 82 -7.70 22.64 -20.85
CA LYS A 82 -8.95 23.40 -21.04
C LYS A 82 -10.10 22.42 -21.05
N ILE A 83 -11.12 22.69 -20.22
CA ILE A 83 -12.39 21.97 -20.26
C ILE A 83 -13.04 22.27 -21.62
N VAL A 84 -13.44 21.23 -22.34
CA VAL A 84 -14.32 21.34 -23.50
C VAL A 84 -15.73 21.59 -22.97
N LEU A 85 -16.31 22.75 -23.24
CA LEU A 85 -17.75 22.96 -23.06
C LEU A 85 -18.44 22.28 -24.26
N GLU A 86 -19.11 21.16 -24.01
CA GLU A 86 -20.03 20.58 -25.00
C GLU A 86 -21.24 21.52 -25.15
N THR A 87 -21.59 21.85 -26.39
CA THR A 87 -22.76 22.67 -26.75
C THR A 87 -23.90 21.78 -27.17
#